data_AF-A0A948N5F9-F1
#
_entry.id   AF-A0A948N5F9-F1
#
_cell.length_a   1.000
_cell.length_b   1.000
_cell.length_c   1.000
_cell.angle_alpha   90.00
_cell.angle_beta   90.00
_cell.angle_gamma   90.00
#
_symmetry.space_group_name_H-M   'P 1'
#
loop_
_entity.id
_entity.type
_entity.pdbx_description
1 polymer ?
#
loop_
_entity_poly.entity_id
_entity_poly.type
_entity_poly.pdbx_seq_one_letter_code
_entity_poly.pdbx_strand_id
1 'polypeptide(L)'
;MRNRLIAAIVFATASTALVAAPTAAEAKRVLVCKNVKKKATNGTVIGAIGGGVLGNVVAGGGNKTEGTLIGAGVGAVAGHQIAKNKAKKKQCHYEYR
;
A
#
# COMPACT_ATOMS: atom_id res chain seq x y z
N MET A 1 16.04 -8.53 25.72
CA MET A 1 15.54 -9.74 25.02
C MET A 1 14.02 -9.97 25.10
N ARG A 2 13.22 -9.16 25.82
CA ARG A 2 11.75 -9.35 25.91
C ARG A 2 10.93 -8.73 24.76
N ASN A 3 11.45 -7.73 24.06
CA ASN A 3 10.71 -7.06 22.95
C ASN A 3 10.76 -7.82 21.61
N ARG A 4 11.58 -8.88 21.48
CA ARG A 4 11.68 -9.64 20.22
C ARG A 4 10.56 -10.66 20.04
N LEU A 5 9.97 -11.13 21.14
CA LEU A 5 8.85 -12.07 21.12
C LEU A 5 7.51 -11.41 20.75
N ILE A 6 7.34 -10.11 21.05
CA ILE A 6 6.13 -9.36 20.71
C ILE A 6 6.06 -9.08 19.19
N ALA A 7 7.20 -8.84 18.54
CA ALA A 7 7.26 -8.58 17.11
C ALA A 7 6.89 -9.81 16.25
N ALA A 8 7.19 -11.02 16.73
CA ALA A 8 6.89 -12.26 16.02
C ALA A 8 5.38 -12.59 16.01
N ILE A 9 4.63 -12.17 17.03
CA ILE A 9 3.19 -12.45 17.16
C ILE A 9 2.35 -11.54 16.26
N VAL A 10 2.81 -10.31 15.98
CA VAL A 10 2.09 -9.35 15.11
C VAL A 10 2.22 -9.71 13.63
N PHE A 11 3.27 -10.44 13.23
CA PHE A 11 3.47 -10.85 11.83
C PHE A 11 2.57 -12.03 11.40
N ALA A 12 2.05 -12.84 12.34
CA ALA A 12 1.35 -14.07 12.03
C ALA A 12 -0.14 -13.89 11.65
N THR A 13 -0.76 -12.74 11.95
CA THR A 13 -2.21 -12.54 11.78
C THR A 13 -2.60 -11.74 10.54
N ALA A 14 -1.64 -11.27 9.73
CA ALA A 14 -1.92 -10.39 8.58
C ALA A 14 -2.13 -11.13 7.24
N SER A 15 -2.08 -12.47 7.23
CA SER A 15 -1.99 -13.27 5.99
C SER A 15 -3.33 -13.50 5.25
N THR A 16 -4.46 -12.98 5.73
CA THR A 16 -5.78 -13.23 5.12
C THR A 16 -6.31 -12.02 4.35
N ALA A 17 -5.68 -11.70 3.22
CA ALA A 17 -6.29 -10.83 2.22
C ALA A 17 -5.94 -11.28 0.80
N LEU A 18 -6.33 -12.51 0.45
CA LEU A 18 -6.27 -13.01 -0.92
C LEU A 18 -7.53 -12.58 -1.69
N VAL A 19 -7.29 -11.72 -2.68
CA VAL A 19 -7.88 -11.71 -4.02
C VAL A 19 -9.38 -11.47 -4.15
N ALA A 20 -9.74 -10.20 -4.38
CA ALA A 20 -10.93 -9.86 -5.16
C ALA A 20 -10.59 -9.99 -6.66
N ALA A 21 -11.10 -11.03 -7.33
CA ALA A 21 -11.10 -11.12 -8.78
C ALA A 21 -12.30 -10.30 -9.33
N PRO A 22 -12.12 -9.38 -10.29
CA PRO A 22 -13.24 -8.78 -10.99
C PRO A 22 -13.67 -9.69 -12.14
N THR A 23 -14.96 -10.04 -12.18
CA THR A 23 -15.59 -10.66 -13.34
C THR A 23 -15.70 -9.59 -14.44
N ALA A 24 -15.03 -9.86 -15.55
CA ALA A 24 -15.11 -9.03 -16.74
C ALA A 24 -16.44 -9.31 -17.46
N ALA A 25 -17.40 -8.42 -17.28
CA ALA A 25 -18.55 -8.25 -18.17
C ALA A 25 -18.63 -6.76 -18.51
N GLU A 26 -17.98 -6.34 -19.60
CA GLU A 26 -17.91 -4.93 -19.99
C GLU A 26 -18.83 -4.64 -21.19
N ALA A 27 -19.98 -4.04 -20.89
CA ALA A 27 -20.61 -3.08 -21.78
C ALA A 27 -19.73 -1.83 -21.80
N LYS A 28 -19.32 -1.39 -22.99
CA LYS A 28 -18.29 -0.38 -23.25
C LYS A 28 -18.63 0.99 -22.63
N ARG A 29 -18.20 1.23 -21.39
CA ARG A 29 -18.16 2.55 -20.75
C ARG A 29 -16.71 2.99 -20.65
N VAL A 30 -16.35 4.15 -21.20
CA VAL A 30 -14.97 4.64 -21.10
C VAL A 30 -14.78 5.26 -19.72
N LEU A 31 -13.97 4.61 -18.88
CA LEU A 31 -13.65 5.09 -17.53
C LEU A 31 -12.63 6.24 -17.62
N VAL A 32 -13.10 7.48 -17.53
CA VAL A 32 -12.26 8.68 -17.56
C VAL A 32 -11.83 9.05 -16.14
N CYS A 33 -10.55 8.85 -15.85
CA CYS A 33 -9.96 9.07 -14.54
C CYS A 33 -9.04 10.30 -14.50
N LYS A 34 -9.39 11.31 -13.68
CA LYS A 34 -8.53 12.48 -13.48
C LYS A 34 -7.59 12.30 -12.27
N ASN A 35 -6.33 12.73 -12.40
CA ASN A 35 -5.36 12.86 -11.30
C ASN A 35 -5.06 11.59 -10.47
N VAL A 36 -5.47 10.40 -10.93
CA VAL A 36 -5.23 9.15 -10.20
C VAL A 36 -3.74 8.88 -10.02
N LYS A 37 -2.92 9.22 -11.02
CA LYS A 37 -1.47 9.03 -10.96
C LYS A 37 -0.83 9.84 -9.84
N LYS A 38 -1.17 11.14 -9.71
CA LYS A 38 -0.67 12.01 -8.62
C LYS A 38 -1.08 11.49 -7.25
N LYS A 39 -2.34 11.07 -7.09
CA LYS A 39 -2.81 10.51 -5.80
C LYS A 39 -2.13 9.18 -5.46
N ALA A 40 -1.90 8.32 -6.46
CA ALA A 40 -1.17 7.08 -6.26
C ALA A 40 0.29 7.34 -5.84
N THR A 41 0.97 8.29 -6.47
CA THR A 41 2.32 8.74 -6.07
C THR A 41 2.34 9.27 -4.64
N ASN A 42 1.37 10.12 -4.25
CA ASN A 42 1.28 10.61 -2.87
C ASN A 42 1.13 9.45 -1.87
N GLY A 43 0.28 8.47 -2.16
CA GLY A 43 0.14 7.28 -1.33
C GLY A 43 1.42 6.45 -1.25
N THR A 44 2.16 6.37 -2.35
CA THR A 44 3.47 5.70 -2.41
C THR A 44 4.47 6.39 -1.49
N VAL A 45 4.57 7.72 -1.56
CA VAL A 45 5.52 8.50 -0.76
C VAL A 45 5.18 8.43 0.73
N ILE A 46 3.90 8.64 1.08
CA ILE A 46 3.46 8.55 2.48
C ILE A 46 3.66 7.13 3.02
N GLY A 47 3.34 6.12 2.22
CA GLY A 47 3.53 4.72 2.58
C GLY A 47 5.01 4.35 2.75
N ALA A 48 5.89 4.85 1.88
CA ALA A 48 7.33 4.62 1.96
C ALA A 48 7.94 5.27 3.21
N ILE A 49 7.59 6.53 3.49
CA ILE A 49 8.09 7.25 4.66
C ILE A 49 7.55 6.61 5.94
N GLY A 50 6.23 6.38 6.02
CA GLY A 50 5.61 5.75 7.19
C GLY A 50 6.13 4.34 7.45
N GLY A 51 6.24 3.52 6.39
CA GLY A 51 6.76 2.16 6.47
C GLY A 51 8.26 2.11 6.79
N GLY A 52 9.05 3.04 6.25
CA GLY A 52 10.49 3.12 6.53
C GLY A 52 10.79 3.56 7.96
N VAL A 53 10.09 4.57 8.46
CA VAL A 53 10.23 5.03 9.86
C VAL A 53 9.80 3.93 10.83
N LEU A 54 8.65 3.30 10.58
CA LEU A 54 8.16 2.19 11.39
C LEU A 54 9.15 1.01 11.36
N GLY A 55 9.69 0.66 10.20
CA GLY A 55 10.70 -0.38 10.03
C GLY A 55 12.01 -0.10 10.78
N ASN A 56 12.45 1.16 10.83
CA ASN A 56 13.63 1.58 11.60
C ASN A 56 13.43 1.40 13.11
N VAL A 57 12.23 1.75 13.61
CA VAL A 57 11.90 1.66 15.04
C VAL A 57 11.80 0.19 15.47
N VAL A 58 11.21 -0.67 14.64
CA VAL A 58 11.04 -2.10 14.94
C VAL A 58 12.34 -2.89 14.84
N ALA A 59 13.23 -2.55 13.90
CA ALA A 59 14.43 -3.36 13.64
C ALA A 59 15.46 -3.38 14.79
N GLY A 60 15.69 -2.25 15.47
CA GLY A 60 16.56 -2.15 16.65
C GLY A 60 18.04 -2.52 16.45
N GLY A 61 18.94 -1.90 17.25
CA GLY A 61 20.30 -2.33 17.61
C GLY A 61 21.40 -2.62 16.56
N GLY A 62 21.07 -2.97 15.31
CA GLY A 62 22.06 -3.37 14.31
C GLY A 62 21.57 -3.34 12.86
N ASN A 63 20.28 -3.56 12.59
CA ASN A 63 19.75 -3.71 11.22
C ASN A 63 18.66 -2.68 10.88
N LYS A 64 18.80 -1.45 11.41
CA LYS A 64 17.85 -0.34 11.19
C LYS A 64 17.64 -0.02 9.70
N THR A 65 18.72 -0.08 8.93
CA THR A 65 18.71 0.18 7.49
C THR A 65 17.90 -0.87 6.74
N GLU A 66 18.06 -2.15 7.11
CA GLU A 66 17.32 -3.26 6.50
C GLU A 66 15.82 -3.17 6.80
N GLY A 67 15.47 -2.92 8.07
CA GLY A 67 14.08 -2.69 8.47
C GLY A 67 13.45 -1.49 7.76
N THR A 68 14.23 -0.42 7.56
CA THR A 68 13.79 0.76 6.81
C THR A 68 13.56 0.45 5.35
N LEU A 69 14.47 -0.27 4.68
CA LEU A 69 14.37 -0.59 3.26
C LEU A 69 13.18 -1.51 2.98
N ILE A 70 13.03 -2.56 3.80
CA ILE A 70 11.90 -3.48 3.68
C ILE A 70 10.60 -2.75 4.01
N GLY A 71 10.55 -2.02 5.12
CA GLY A 71 9.38 -1.25 5.54
C GLY A 71 8.97 -0.19 4.51
N ALA A 72 9.93 0.53 3.94
CA ALA A 72 9.68 1.52 2.91
C ALA A 72 9.23 0.89 1.60
N GLY A 73 9.84 -0.22 1.16
CA GLY A 73 9.45 -0.94 -0.05
C GLY A 73 8.02 -1.48 0.04
N VAL A 74 7.71 -2.19 1.14
CA VAL A 74 6.36 -2.72 1.39
C VAL A 74 5.34 -1.59 1.54
N GLY A 75 5.68 -0.57 2.32
CA GLY A 75 4.82 0.60 2.54
C GLY A 75 4.55 1.39 1.26
N ALA A 76 5.53 1.53 0.37
CA ALA A 76 5.39 2.19 -0.92
C ALA A 76 4.39 1.47 -1.82
N VAL A 77 4.54 0.16 -1.99
CA VAL A 77 3.66 -0.66 -2.85
C VAL A 77 2.24 -0.67 -2.30
N ALA A 78 2.07 -0.92 -1.00
CA ALA A 78 0.77 -0.92 -0.35
C ALA A 78 0.09 0.46 -0.44
N GLY A 79 0.81 1.53 -0.11
CA GLY A 79 0.32 2.90 -0.19
C GLY A 79 -0.05 3.32 -1.60
N HIS A 80 0.71 2.90 -2.61
CA HIS A 80 0.39 3.12 -4.02
C HIS A 80 -0.95 2.49 -4.40
N GLN A 81 -1.14 1.21 -4.07
CA GLN A 81 -2.36 0.48 -4.43
C GLN A 81 -3.59 1.05 -3.71
N ILE A 82 -3.49 1.34 -2.41
CA ILE A 82 -4.61 1.91 -1.64
C ILE A 82 -5.00 3.28 -2.18
N ALA A 83 -4.02 4.16 -2.41
CA ALA A 83 -4.29 5.50 -2.90
C ALA A 83 -4.80 5.50 -4.34
N LYS A 84 -4.29 4.63 -5.21
CA LYS A 84 -4.82 4.43 -6.56
C LYS A 84 -6.27 3.95 -6.54
N ASN A 85 -6.59 2.94 -5.73
CA ASN A 85 -7.96 2.41 -5.63
C ASN A 85 -8.94 3.44 -5.06
N LYS A 86 -8.56 4.17 -4.00
CA LYS A 86 -9.37 5.26 -3.44
C LYS A 86 -9.53 6.41 -4.42
N ALA A 87 -8.47 6.78 -5.15
CA ALA A 87 -8.52 7.83 -6.16
C ALA A 87 -9.40 7.43 -7.33
N LYS A 88 -9.35 6.18 -7.79
CA LYS A 88 -10.23 5.70 -8.86
C LYS A 88 -11.70 5.82 -8.49
N LYS A 89 -12.08 5.39 -7.27
CA LYS A 89 -13.47 5.50 -6.80
C LYS A 89 -13.98 6.94 -6.70
N LYS A 90 -13.11 7.92 -6.47
CA LYS A 90 -13.50 9.33 -6.27
C LYS A 90 -13.36 10.23 -7.50
N GLN A 91 -12.45 9.89 -8.42
CA GLN A 91 -12.02 10.78 -9.51
C GLN A 91 -12.24 10.17 -10.90
N CYS A 92 -12.73 8.93 -10.98
CA CYS A 92 -13.15 8.34 -12.24
C CYS A 92 -14.66 8.50 -12.41
N HIS A 93 -15.04 8.94 -13.58
CA HIS A 93 -16.43 8.98 -14.03
C HIS A 93 -16.53 8.20 -15.33
N TYR A 94 -17.67 7.55 -15.55
CA TYR A 94 -17.94 6.89 -16.81
C TYR A 94 -18.49 7.94 -17.76
N GLU A 95 -17.72 8.22 -18.79
CA GLU A 95 -18.17 9.04 -19.90
C GLU A 95 -18.67 8.08 -20.98
N TYR A 96 -19.91 8.26 -21.41
CA TYR A 96 -20.43 7.57 -22.60
C TYR A 96 -19.95 8.37 -23.80
N ARG A 97 -19.24 7.71 -24.70
CA ARG A 97 -18.75 8.28 -25.96
C ARG A 97 -19.64 7.83 -27.10
#